data_AF-A0A7Z9HVA8-F1
#
_entry.id   AF-A0A7Z9HVA8-F1
#
_cell.length_a   1.000
_cell.length_b   1.000
_cell.length_c   1.000
_cell.angle_alpha   90.00
_cell.angle_beta   90.00
_cell.angle_gamma   90.00
#
_symmetry.space_group_name_H-M   'P 1'
#
loop_
_entity.id
_entity.type
_entity.pdbx_description
1 polymer ?
#
loop_
_entity_poly.entity_id
_entity_poly.type
_entity_poly.pdbx_seq_one_letter_code
_entity_poly.pdbx_strand_id
1 'polypeptide(L)'
;MEPIITYVKENVAVAVVAAIILISLAVIYQKKSAPIIFHSIEYMLYIVLAHYIIYAVVQVIAWYNSQAPDLENLGALSYDSPNNPLTQNFFDKSLYNPGGLLYFEMIVALTLLYIVVVVRPTSYSVTNTYKGGKERGTDTDGKSPRTKGRYNRSKATTERNRKS
;
A
#
# COMPACT_ATOMS: atom_id res chain seq x y z
N MET A 1 24.18 11.31 -10.31
CA MET A 1 24.35 9.99 -9.65
C MET A 1 25.45 9.98 -8.59
N GLU A 2 26.50 10.79 -8.74
CA GLU A 2 27.57 10.92 -7.73
C GLU A 2 27.12 11.19 -6.28
N PRO A 3 26.18 12.11 -5.99
CA PRO A 3 25.87 12.45 -4.59
C PRO A 3 25.26 11.30 -3.79
N ILE A 4 24.50 10.41 -4.45
CA ILE A 4 23.92 9.22 -3.83
C ILE A 4 25.03 8.23 -3.47
N ILE A 5 25.98 8.03 -4.37
CA ILE A 5 27.11 7.12 -4.16
C ILE A 5 27.99 7.64 -3.02
N THR A 6 28.24 8.95 -2.96
CA THR A 6 29.02 9.58 -1.90
C THR A 6 28.33 9.44 -0.54
N TYR A 7 27.03 9.76 -0.46
CA TYR A 7 26.26 9.60 0.78
C TYR A 7 26.24 8.15 1.28
N VAL A 8 26.07 7.18 0.37
CA VAL A 8 26.10 5.75 0.72
C VAL A 8 27.48 5.34 1.21
N LYS A 9 28.56 5.78 0.57
CA LYS A 9 29.95 5.46 0.98
C LYS A 9 30.29 6.02 2.36
N GLU A 10 29.90 7.25 2.65
CA GLU A 10 30.16 7.90 3.93
C GLU A 10 29.35 7.28 5.07
N ASN A 11 28.16 6.75 4.76
CA ASN A 11 27.22 6.22 5.76
C ASN A 11 27.02 4.71 5.67
N VAL A 12 27.95 3.95 5.07
CA VAL A 12 27.83 2.49 4.91
C VAL A 12 27.56 1.80 6.25
N ALA A 13 28.31 2.17 7.30
CA ALA A 13 28.16 1.56 8.62
C ALA A 13 26.74 1.77 9.19
N VAL A 14 26.21 2.98 9.04
CA VAL A 14 24.85 3.33 9.49
C VAL A 14 23.81 2.57 8.66
N ALA A 15 24.00 2.48 7.35
CA ALA A 15 23.10 1.76 6.45
C ALA A 15 23.08 0.25 6.75
N VAL A 16 24.23 -0.37 7.04
CA VAL A 16 24.33 -1.78 7.40
C VAL A 16 23.64 -2.07 8.74
N VAL A 17 23.85 -1.22 9.75
CA VAL A 17 23.18 -1.37 11.05
C VAL A 17 21.65 -1.21 10.90
N ALA A 18 21.20 -0.20 10.15
CA ALA A 18 19.79 -0.01 9.86
C ALA A 18 19.17 -1.21 9.12
N ALA A 19 19.88 -1.77 8.14
CA ALA A 19 19.46 -2.96 7.42
C ALA A 19 19.33 -4.18 8.34
N ILE A 20 20.29 -4.42 9.24
CA ILE A 20 20.23 -5.53 10.21
C ILE A 20 19.02 -5.39 11.14
N ILE A 21 18.74 -4.18 11.63
CA ILE A 21 17.57 -3.91 12.48
C ILE A 21 16.27 -4.15 11.72
N LEU A 22 16.16 -3.63 10.49
CA LEU A 22 14.97 -3.80 9.65
C LEU A 22 14.74 -5.26 9.27
N ILE A 23 15.79 -6.01 8.94
CA ILE A 23 15.71 -7.45 8.66
C ILE A 23 15.29 -8.22 9.92
N SER A 24 15.86 -7.89 11.07
CA SER A 24 15.52 -8.54 12.35
C SER A 24 14.05 -8.30 12.71
N LEU A 25 13.55 -7.07 12.56
CA LEU A 25 12.12 -6.79 12.69
C LEU A 25 11.32 -7.57 11.65
N ALA A 26 11.72 -7.55 10.37
CA ALA A 26 11.00 -8.24 9.31
C ALA A 26 10.87 -9.75 9.60
N VAL A 27 11.92 -10.38 10.15
CA VAL A 27 11.96 -11.80 10.57
C VAL A 27 11.04 -12.07 11.76
N ILE A 28 11.11 -11.25 12.83
CA ILE A 28 10.26 -11.41 14.02
C ILE A 28 8.78 -11.22 13.66
N TYR A 29 8.50 -10.26 12.78
CA TYR A 29 7.13 -9.91 12.39
C TYR A 29 6.63 -10.64 11.15
N GLN A 30 7.32 -11.62 10.55
CA GLN A 30 6.95 -12.24 9.24
C GLN A 30 5.47 -12.59 9.06
N LYS A 31 4.80 -13.06 10.12
CA LYS A 31 3.37 -13.43 10.08
C LYS A 31 2.41 -12.23 10.14
N LYS A 32 2.88 -11.08 10.61
CA LYS A 32 2.15 -9.81 10.74
C LYS A 32 2.74 -8.68 9.89
N SER A 33 3.90 -8.88 9.26
CA SER A 33 4.60 -7.86 8.48
C SER A 33 4.03 -7.73 7.09
N ALA A 34 3.54 -8.82 6.47
CA ALA A 34 2.86 -8.75 5.18
C ALA A 34 1.73 -7.71 5.15
N PRO A 35 0.75 -7.70 6.07
CA PRO A 35 -0.31 -6.68 6.04
C PRO A 35 0.22 -5.26 6.31
N ILE A 36 1.24 -5.11 7.16
CA ILE A 36 1.89 -3.81 7.43
C ILE A 36 2.60 -3.29 6.18
N ILE A 37 3.30 -4.15 5.43
CA ILE A 37 3.99 -3.79 4.19
C ILE A 37 2.98 -3.37 3.13
N PHE A 38 1.91 -4.15 2.93
CA PHE A 38 0.84 -3.78 1.99
C PHE A 38 0.18 -2.45 2.37
N HIS A 39 -0.06 -2.20 3.66
CA HIS A 39 -0.56 -0.91 4.14
C HIS A 39 0.40 0.24 3.91
N SER A 40 1.69 0.01 4.12
CA SER A 40 2.71 1.04 3.93
C SER A 40 2.80 1.42 2.44
N ILE A 41 2.74 0.44 1.54
CA ILE A 41 2.73 0.66 0.09
C ILE A 41 1.45 1.39 -0.33
N GLU A 42 0.28 0.95 0.13
CA GLU A 42 -1.01 1.59 -0.17
C GLU A 42 -1.03 3.04 0.34
N TYR A 43 -0.55 3.29 1.56
CA TYR A 43 -0.42 4.62 2.12
C TYR A 43 0.55 5.50 1.32
N MET A 44 1.71 4.96 0.90
CA MET A 44 2.62 5.68 0.00
C MET A 44 1.94 6.09 -1.31
N LEU A 45 1.18 5.19 -1.93
CA LEU A 45 0.44 5.50 -3.17
C LEU A 45 -0.58 6.62 -2.94
N TYR A 46 -1.29 6.60 -1.81
CA TYR A 46 -2.25 7.66 -1.48
C TYR A 46 -1.58 9.01 -1.19
N ILE A 47 -0.45 9.04 -0.48
CA ILE A 47 0.31 10.28 -0.27
C ILE A 47 0.76 10.84 -1.62
N VAL A 48 1.37 10.00 -2.47
CA VAL A 48 1.85 10.43 -3.79
C VAL A 48 0.68 10.99 -4.59
N LEU A 49 -0.45 10.28 -4.66
CA LEU A 49 -1.63 10.75 -5.38
C LEU A 49 -2.16 12.09 -4.83
N ALA A 50 -2.29 12.21 -3.51
CA ALA A 50 -2.75 13.43 -2.87
C ALA A 50 -1.81 14.61 -3.13
N HIS A 51 -0.50 14.37 -3.09
CA HIS A 51 0.53 15.35 -3.42
C HIS A 51 0.38 15.87 -4.85
N TYR A 52 0.19 14.96 -5.82
CA TYR A 52 -0.06 15.34 -7.21
C TYR A 52 -1.35 16.15 -7.40
N ILE A 53 -2.42 15.79 -6.67
CA ILE A 53 -3.69 16.52 -6.73
C ILE A 53 -3.53 17.92 -6.17
N ILE A 54 -2.91 18.07 -4.99
CA ILE A 54 -2.67 19.38 -4.36
C ILE A 54 -1.78 20.23 -5.26
N TYR A 55 -0.69 19.66 -5.77
CA TYR A 55 0.19 20.33 -6.73
C TYR A 55 -0.57 20.82 -7.97
N ALA A 56 -1.43 19.99 -8.56
CA ALA A 56 -2.24 20.39 -9.71
C ALA A 56 -3.21 21.55 -9.37
N VAL A 57 -3.85 21.51 -8.20
CA VAL A 57 -4.74 22.59 -7.73
C VAL A 57 -3.96 23.88 -7.52
N VAL A 58 -2.79 23.81 -6.87
CA VAL A 58 -1.92 24.98 -6.63
C VAL A 58 -1.47 25.58 -7.96
N GLN A 59 -1.09 24.77 -8.94
CA GLN A 59 -0.70 25.24 -10.26
C GLN A 59 -1.85 25.94 -11.00
N VAL A 60 -3.09 25.43 -10.89
CA VAL A 60 -4.27 26.08 -11.47
C VAL A 60 -4.54 27.44 -10.79
N ILE A 61 -4.39 27.52 -9.46
CA ILE A 61 -4.54 28.77 -8.71
C ILE A 61 -3.45 29.77 -9.10
N ALA A 62 -2.19 29.33 -9.17
CA ALA A 62 -1.06 30.16 -9.57
C ALA A 62 -1.24 30.69 -11.01
N TRP A 63 -1.66 29.82 -11.93
CA TRP A 63 -2.00 30.21 -13.29
C TRP A 63 -3.14 31.23 -13.33
N TYR A 64 -4.22 31.02 -12.58
CA TYR A 64 -5.33 31.97 -12.52
C TYR A 64 -4.89 33.34 -11.98
N ASN A 65 -4.08 33.37 -10.91
CA ASN A 65 -3.55 34.60 -10.35
C ASN A 65 -2.65 35.35 -11.35
N SER A 66 -1.88 34.64 -12.19
CA SER A 66 -1.06 35.27 -13.23
C SER A 66 -1.88 35.98 -14.32
N GLN A 67 -3.15 35.61 -14.50
CA GLN A 67 -4.04 36.22 -15.49
C GLN A 67 -4.85 37.40 -14.92
N ALA A 68 -4.84 37.62 -13.59
CA ALA A 68 -5.61 38.65 -12.91
C ALA A 68 -4.69 39.81 -12.44
N PRO A 69 -4.47 40.84 -13.25
CA PRO A 69 -3.47 41.89 -12.98
C PRO A 69 -3.73 42.75 -11.73
N ASP A 70 -4.95 42.75 -11.19
CA ASP A 70 -5.31 43.57 -10.02
C ASP A 70 -4.93 42.94 -8.66
N LEU A 71 -4.55 41.66 -8.63
CA LEU A 71 -4.21 40.94 -7.39
C LEU A 71 -2.79 41.21 -6.89
N GLU A 72 -1.90 41.69 -7.77
CA GLU A 72 -0.50 42.01 -7.43
C GLU A 72 -0.42 43.16 -6.39
N ASN A 73 -1.39 44.08 -6.41
CA ASN A 73 -1.48 45.20 -5.46
C ASN A 73 -2.09 44.80 -4.09
N LEU A 74 -2.69 43.62 -3.96
CA LEU A 74 -3.32 43.11 -2.73
C LEU A 74 -2.40 42.18 -1.91
N GLY A 75 -1.12 42.09 -2.29
CA GLY A 75 -0.17 41.19 -1.64
C GLY A 75 -0.35 39.73 -2.05
N ALA A 76 -0.85 39.48 -3.27
CA ALA A 76 -0.90 38.13 -3.82
C ALA A 76 0.51 37.53 -3.81
N LEU A 77 0.64 36.45 -3.05
CA LEU A 77 1.88 35.70 -2.92
C LEU A 77 2.25 35.17 -4.30
N SER A 78 3.32 35.73 -4.88
CA SER A 78 3.99 35.16 -6.05
C SER A 78 4.48 33.77 -5.66
N TYR A 79 3.67 32.76 -5.97
CA TYR A 79 4.01 31.36 -5.74
C TYR A 79 4.76 30.87 -6.98
N ASP A 80 6.09 30.83 -6.89
CA ASP A 80 6.91 30.22 -7.92
C ASP A 80 6.85 28.69 -7.76
N SER A 81 5.88 28.07 -8.42
CA SER A 81 5.66 26.64 -8.30
C SER A 81 6.83 25.87 -8.92
N PRO A 82 7.42 24.90 -8.21
CA PRO A 82 8.37 23.94 -8.79
C PRO A 82 7.83 23.34 -10.08
N ASN A 83 8.66 23.15 -11.10
CA ASN A 83 8.25 22.53 -12.37
C ASN A 83 7.88 21.03 -12.24
N ASN A 84 8.28 20.37 -11.15
CA ASN A 84 8.04 18.95 -10.97
C ASN A 84 7.82 18.61 -9.50
N PRO A 85 6.71 17.93 -9.15
CA PRO A 85 6.32 17.65 -7.78
C PRO A 85 7.22 16.65 -7.03
N LEU A 86 8.05 15.86 -7.73
CA LEU A 86 8.86 14.80 -7.12
C LEU A 86 10.38 15.05 -7.12
N THR A 87 10.88 15.99 -7.92
CA THR A 87 12.34 16.09 -8.18
C THR A 87 13.04 17.18 -7.37
N GLN A 88 12.31 18.04 -6.67
CA GLN A 88 12.91 19.01 -5.76
C GLN A 88 12.95 18.47 -4.33
N ASN A 89 13.95 18.89 -3.55
CA ASN A 89 14.12 18.47 -2.16
C ASN A 89 12.84 18.74 -1.37
N PHE A 90 12.02 17.72 -1.13
CA PHE A 90 10.80 17.80 -0.31
C PHE A 90 11.09 18.35 1.10
N PHE A 91 12.33 18.20 1.57
CA PHE A 91 12.79 18.72 2.86
C PHE A 91 13.19 20.20 2.84
N ASP A 92 13.28 20.82 1.66
CA ASP A 92 13.64 22.23 1.55
C ASP A 92 12.40 23.10 1.77
N LYS A 93 12.27 23.57 3.01
CA LYS A 93 11.16 24.43 3.45
C LYS A 93 11.11 25.77 2.69
N SER A 94 12.20 26.18 2.06
CA SER A 94 12.24 27.44 1.29
C SER A 94 11.37 27.38 0.03
N LEU A 95 11.12 26.18 -0.50
CA LEU A 95 10.25 25.95 -1.65
C LEU A 95 8.75 26.03 -1.30
N TYR A 96 8.42 26.00 0.00
CA TYR A 96 7.05 26.09 0.50
C TYR A 96 6.78 27.52 0.95
N ASN A 97 6.58 28.43 0.00
CA ASN A 97 6.22 29.82 0.30
C ASN A 97 4.88 30.15 -0.35
N PRO A 98 3.77 30.26 0.40
CA PRO A 98 3.69 30.39 1.86
C PRO A 98 3.86 29.07 2.61
N GLY A 99 4.51 29.12 3.78
CA GLY A 99 4.74 27.95 4.65
C GLY A 99 3.45 27.27 5.13
N GLY A 100 2.29 27.95 5.03
CA GLY A 100 0.98 27.38 5.29
C GLY A 100 0.65 26.15 4.43
N LEU A 101 1.18 26.10 3.20
CA LEU A 101 0.94 24.98 2.28
C LEU A 101 1.52 23.66 2.82
N LEU A 102 2.72 23.70 3.41
CA LEU A 102 3.36 22.53 4.00
C LEU A 102 2.54 21.99 5.18
N TYR A 103 2.02 22.86 6.05
CA TYR A 103 1.18 22.45 7.18
C TYR A 103 -0.13 21.83 6.69
N PHE A 104 -0.72 22.36 5.62
CA PHE A 104 -1.92 21.79 5.00
C PHE A 104 -1.65 20.39 4.44
N GLU A 105 -0.56 20.19 3.68
CA GLU A 105 -0.15 18.88 3.18
C GLU A 105 0.07 17.88 4.32
N MET A 106 0.70 18.31 5.42
CA MET A 106 0.89 17.47 6.60
C MET A 106 -0.44 17.05 7.25
N ILE A 107 -1.42 17.95 7.34
CA ILE A 107 -2.77 17.63 7.85
C ILE A 107 -3.47 16.62 6.93
N VAL A 108 -3.38 16.80 5.61
CA VAL A 108 -3.94 15.85 4.63
C VAL A 108 -3.27 14.48 4.76
N ALA A 109 -1.94 14.43 4.87
CA ALA A 109 -1.18 13.19 5.03
C ALA A 109 -1.56 12.45 6.33
N LEU A 110 -1.74 13.17 7.43
CA LEU A 110 -2.21 12.60 8.71
C LEU A 110 -3.66 12.12 8.63
N THR A 111 -4.52 12.85 7.93
CA THR A 111 -5.92 12.45 7.72
C THR A 111 -6.00 11.18 6.89
N LEU A 112 -5.21 11.06 5.81
CA LEU A 112 -5.10 9.84 5.03
C LEU A 112 -4.56 8.68 5.85
N LEU A 113 -3.57 8.92 6.72
CA LEU A 113 -3.04 7.89 7.63
C LEU A 113 -4.13 7.37 8.55
N TYR A 114 -4.92 8.28 9.14
CA TYR A 114 -6.05 7.92 9.98
C TYR A 114 -7.09 7.10 9.22
N ILE A 115 -7.45 7.50 7.99
CA ILE A 115 -8.41 6.76 7.16
C ILE A 115 -7.90 5.35 6.84
N VAL A 116 -6.64 5.21 6.41
CA VAL A 116 -6.05 3.91 6.06
C VAL A 116 -5.98 3.00 7.28
N VAL A 117 -5.57 3.52 8.44
CA VAL A 117 -5.37 2.70 9.66
C VAL A 117 -6.70 2.38 10.36
N VAL A 118 -7.63 3.34 10.46
CA VAL A 118 -8.83 3.22 11.30
C VAL A 118 -10.06 2.85 10.50
N VAL A 119 -10.30 3.50 9.36
CA VAL A 119 -11.53 3.31 8.57
C VAL A 119 -11.46 2.04 7.73
N ARG A 120 -10.24 1.57 7.42
CA ARG A 120 -10.01 0.37 6.63
C ARG A 120 -9.37 -0.74 7.48
N PRO A 121 -10.07 -1.28 8.50
CA PRO A 121 -9.57 -2.42 9.22
C PRO A 121 -9.43 -3.56 8.22
N THR A 122 -8.21 -4.02 8.05
CA THR A 122 -7.92 -5.07 7.10
C THR A 122 -8.69 -6.31 7.49
N SER A 123 -9.66 -6.69 6.67
CA SER A 123 -10.25 -8.02 6.72
C SER A 123 -9.23 -9.02 6.16
N TYR A 124 -8.06 -9.11 6.81
CA TYR A 124 -7.16 -10.25 6.70
C TYR A 124 -7.50 -11.29 7.77
N SER A 125 -8.68 -11.20 8.38
CA SER A 125 -9.30 -12.34 9.06
C SER A 125 -9.64 -13.37 7.99
N VAL A 126 -8.61 -14.10 7.56
CA VAL A 126 -8.74 -15.49 7.18
C VAL A 126 -9.09 -16.24 8.46
N THR A 127 -10.25 -15.94 9.04
CA THR A 127 -11.10 -17.01 9.54
C THR A 127 -11.53 -17.78 8.29
N ASN A 128 -10.58 -18.51 7.68
CA ASN A 128 -10.82 -19.91 7.41
C ASN A 128 -11.10 -20.52 8.78
N THR A 129 -12.32 -20.28 9.26
CA THR A 129 -13.05 -21.30 9.97
C THR A 129 -13.26 -22.39 8.92
N TYR A 130 -12.18 -23.07 8.55
CA TYR A 130 -12.28 -24.39 7.98
C TYR A 130 -12.87 -25.18 9.13
N LYS A 131 -14.21 -25.21 9.20
CA LYS A 131 -15.00 -26.20 9.91
C LYS A 131 -14.76 -27.55 9.22
N GLY A 132 -13.50 -27.94 9.05
CA GLY A 132 -13.11 -29.29 8.74
C GLY A 132 -12.56 -29.88 10.02
N GLY A 133 -13.41 -30.60 10.76
CA GLY A 133 -12.86 -31.48 11.79
C GLY A 133 -13.66 -31.70 13.07
N LYS A 134 -14.94 -31.34 13.17
CA LYS A 134 -15.79 -31.81 14.29
C LYS A 134 -17.12 -32.44 13.89
N GLU A 135 -17.22 -32.92 12.65
CA GLU A 135 -18.20 -33.95 12.25
C GLU A 135 -17.52 -35.13 11.56
N ARG A 136 -16.29 -35.49 11.97
CA ARG A 136 -15.99 -36.91 12.11
C ARG A 136 -16.65 -37.37 13.39
N GLY A 137 -17.99 -37.40 13.36
CA GLY A 137 -18.73 -38.30 14.20
C GLY A 137 -18.11 -39.66 13.95
N THR A 138 -17.53 -40.22 15.00
CA THR A 138 -17.43 -41.66 15.12
C THR A 138 -18.84 -42.19 14.87
N ASP A 139 -19.07 -42.68 13.66
CA ASP A 139 -20.17 -43.59 13.35
C ASP A 139 -19.96 -44.81 14.26
N THR A 140 -20.45 -44.73 15.49
CA THR A 140 -20.76 -45.91 16.30
C THR A 140 -22.10 -46.53 15.89
N ASP A 141 -22.80 -45.92 14.92
CA ASP A 141 -24.04 -46.46 14.34
C ASP A 141 -23.90 -46.69 12.83
N GLY A 142 -23.02 -47.61 12.42
CA GLY A 142 -23.23 -48.60 11.35
C GLY A 142 -23.89 -48.23 10.01
N LYS A 143 -23.94 -46.96 9.58
CA LYS A 143 -24.50 -46.55 8.29
C LYS A 143 -23.55 -45.57 7.61
N SER A 144 -22.69 -46.13 6.77
CA SER A 144 -21.74 -45.36 5.97
C SER A 144 -22.42 -44.21 5.22
N PRO A 145 -21.81 -43.02 5.19
CA PRO A 145 -22.29 -41.95 4.32
C PRO A 145 -22.12 -42.43 2.89
N ARG A 146 -23.23 -42.52 2.16
CA ARG A 146 -23.29 -42.80 0.72
C ARG A 146 -22.28 -41.92 0.00
N THR A 147 -21.11 -42.52 -0.26
CA THR A 147 -20.09 -42.00 -1.15
C THR A 147 -20.77 -41.93 -2.51
N LYS A 148 -21.06 -40.69 -2.97
CA LYS A 148 -21.49 -40.47 -4.35
C LYS A 148 -20.50 -41.19 -5.25
N GLY A 149 -21.00 -42.13 -6.03
CA GLY A 149 -20.21 -43.11 -6.75
C GLY A 149 -19.12 -42.44 -7.58
N ARG A 150 -17.86 -42.63 -7.17
CA ARG A 150 -16.73 -42.45 -8.07
C ARG A 150 -16.95 -43.39 -9.25
N TYR A 151 -17.16 -42.83 -10.43
CA TYR A 151 -17.33 -43.58 -11.67
C TYR A 151 -16.10 -44.48 -11.86
N ASN A 152 -16.27 -45.78 -11.63
CA ASN A 152 -15.17 -46.73 -11.73
C ASN A 152 -14.93 -47.04 -13.21
N ARG A 153 -14.02 -46.27 -13.83
CA ARG A 153 -13.69 -46.33 -15.27
C ARG A 153 -13.25 -47.72 -15.74
N SER A 154 -12.79 -48.59 -14.83
CA SER A 154 -12.42 -49.98 -15.13
C SER A 154 -13.59 -50.82 -15.66
N LYS A 155 -14.84 -50.51 -15.28
CA LYS A 155 -16.01 -51.24 -15.75
C LYS A 155 -16.42 -50.89 -17.18
N ALA A 156 -16.05 -49.71 -17.67
CA ALA A 156 -16.38 -49.27 -19.03
C ALA A 156 -15.51 -49.97 -20.10
N THR A 157 -14.30 -50.41 -19.74
CA THR A 157 -13.39 -51.09 -20.68
C THR A 157 -13.80 -52.54 -20.94
N THR A 158 -14.34 -53.23 -19.93
CA THR A 158 -14.72 -54.65 -20.05
C THR A 158 -15.93 -54.87 -20.96
N GLU A 159 -16.88 -53.92 -21.02
CA GLU A 159 -18.04 -54.04 -21.92
C GLU A 159 -17.68 -53.83 -23.40
N ARG A 160 -16.62 -53.08 -23.70
CA ARG A 160 -16.20 -52.82 -25.09
C ARG A 160 -15.58 -54.06 -25.75
N ASN A 161 -14.86 -54.88 -24.99
CA ASN A 161 -14.24 -56.12 -25.50
C ASN A 161 -15.23 -57.29 -25.62
N ARG A 162 -16.45 -57.18 -25.10
CA ARG A 162 -17.50 -58.21 -25.25
C ARG A 162 -18.39 -58.03 -26.48
N LYS A 163 -18.28 -56.89 -27.17
CA LYS A 163 -19.06 -56.54 -28.36
C LYS A 163 -18.23 -56.51 -29.66
N SER A 164 -16.99 -56.96 -29.58
CA SER A 164 -16.10 -57.27 -30.70
C SER A 164 -16.02 -58.79 -30.86
#